data_AF-A0A432LRQ5-F1
#
_entry.id   AF-A0A432LRQ5-F1
#
_cell.length_a   1.000
_cell.length_b   1.000
_cell.length_c   1.000
_cell.angle_alpha   90.00
_cell.angle_beta   90.00
_cell.angle_gamma   90.00
#
_symmetry.space_group_name_H-M   'P 1'
#
loop_
_entity.id
_entity.type
_entity.pdbx_description
1 polymer ?
#
loop_
_entity_poly.entity_id
_entity_poly.type
_entity_poly.pdbx_seq_one_letter_code
_entity_poly.pdbx_strand_id
1 'polypeptide(L)'
;MKIVTSLALTAAAALSFAAMSPRADAQVAIGVNIGAAPACPYGYYDYAPYSCAPYGYYGPEWFVGGVFVGAGPWYHGPAHFQGHVDNRFDARAGYHGPFPNHGDHPAPHPQGGFHGNEMRDGRGNVVH
;
A
#
# COMPACT_ATOMS: atom_id res chain seq x y z
N MET A 1 60.18 6.56 3.80
CA MET A 1 59.16 6.80 2.74
C MET A 1 58.24 5.59 2.62
N LYS A 2 57.38 5.34 3.62
CA LYS A 2 56.42 4.21 3.64
C LYS A 2 55.06 4.55 4.27
N ILE A 3 54.86 5.82 4.67
CA ILE A 3 53.71 6.27 5.46
C ILE A 3 52.68 6.98 4.58
N VAL A 4 53.08 7.48 3.40
CA VAL A 4 52.20 8.22 2.48
C VAL A 4 51.28 7.34 1.65
N THR A 5 51.56 6.03 1.53
CA THR A 5 50.76 5.11 0.71
C THR A 5 49.49 4.62 1.40
N SER A 6 49.39 4.73 2.73
CA SER A 6 48.26 4.20 3.50
C SER A 6 47.03 5.11 3.51
N LEU A 7 47.18 6.40 3.22
CA LEU A 7 46.03 7.34 3.17
C LEU A 7 45.25 7.28 1.85
N ALA A 8 45.80 6.67 0.80
CA ALA A 8 45.13 6.61 -0.50
C ALA A 8 44.02 5.54 -0.56
N LEU A 9 44.07 4.51 0.31
CA LEU A 9 43.12 3.39 0.26
C LEU A 9 41.85 3.59 1.10
N THR A 10 41.83 4.54 2.03
CA THR A 10 40.63 4.79 2.85
C THR A 10 39.64 5.75 2.18
N ALA A 11 40.05 6.50 1.15
CA ALA A 11 39.17 7.42 0.44
C ALA A 11 38.22 6.72 -0.55
N ALA A 12 38.57 5.53 -1.05
CA ALA A 12 37.77 4.82 -2.05
C ALA A 12 36.56 4.06 -1.46
N ALA A 13 36.58 3.73 -0.15
CA ALA A 13 35.51 2.97 0.49
C ALA A 13 34.31 3.84 0.95
N ALA A 14 34.48 5.17 1.04
CA ALA A 14 33.43 6.08 1.49
C ALA A 14 32.44 6.47 0.39
N LEU A 15 32.83 6.31 -0.89
CA LEU A 15 32.02 6.71 -2.05
C LEU A 15 30.93 5.67 -2.41
N SER A 16 31.03 4.45 -1.89
CA SER A 16 30.13 3.34 -2.23
C SER A 16 28.78 3.39 -1.52
N PHE A 17 28.61 4.24 -0.49
CA PHE A 17 27.40 4.28 0.33
C PHE A 17 26.33 5.27 -0.15
N ALA A 18 26.58 6.07 -1.18
CA ALA A 18 25.62 7.07 -1.67
C ALA A 18 24.62 6.54 -2.72
N ALA A 19 24.79 5.31 -3.21
CA ALA A 19 23.98 4.78 -4.32
C ALA A 19 22.66 4.10 -3.92
N MET A 20 22.42 3.90 -2.62
CA MET A 20 21.18 3.28 -2.12
C MET A 20 20.21 4.35 -1.61
N SER A 21 19.93 5.36 -2.42
CA SER A 21 18.77 6.22 -2.15
C SER A 21 17.51 5.42 -2.50
N PRO A 22 16.59 5.15 -1.55
CA PRO A 22 15.28 4.62 -1.93
C PRO A 22 14.68 5.60 -2.94
N ARG A 23 14.30 5.10 -4.12
CA ARG A 23 13.54 5.89 -5.08
C ARG A 23 12.20 6.17 -4.43
N ALA A 24 12.08 7.35 -3.82
CA ALA A 24 10.80 7.94 -3.51
C ALA A 24 10.24 8.43 -4.84
N ASP A 25 9.47 7.58 -5.53
CA ASP A 25 8.65 7.99 -6.66
C ASP A 25 7.64 9.02 -6.13
N ALA A 26 8.02 10.30 -6.20
CA ALA A 26 7.14 11.42 -5.98
C ALA A 26 6.22 11.54 -7.20
N GLN A 27 5.12 10.80 -7.17
CA GLN A 27 4.10 10.82 -8.22
C GLN A 27 3.26 12.09 -8.03
N VAL A 28 3.48 13.09 -8.88
CA VAL A 28 2.68 14.32 -8.92
C VAL A 28 1.41 14.02 -9.71
N ALA A 29 0.33 13.69 -9.02
CA ALA A 29 -1.00 13.61 -9.63
C ALA A 29 -1.57 15.04 -9.77
N ILE A 30 -1.71 15.51 -11.01
CA ILE A 30 -2.36 16.78 -11.34
C ILE A 30 -3.87 16.59 -11.22
N GLY A 31 -4.46 17.18 -10.18
CA GLY A 31 -5.91 17.24 -9.96
C GLY A 31 -6.28 16.85 -8.54
N VAL A 32 -6.45 17.86 -7.66
CA VAL A 32 -6.63 17.75 -6.20
C VAL A 32 -5.32 17.29 -5.51
N ASN A 33 -4.85 18.03 -4.49
CA ASN A 33 -3.69 17.67 -3.67
C ASN A 33 -3.99 16.41 -2.84
N ILE A 34 -4.18 15.26 -3.49
CA ILE A 34 -4.53 14.00 -2.83
C ILE A 34 -3.27 13.31 -2.28
N GLY A 35 -2.07 13.76 -2.65
CA GLY A 35 -0.81 13.26 -2.10
C GLY A 35 -0.53 11.80 -2.50
N ALA A 36 0.46 11.19 -1.86
CA ALA A 36 0.78 9.77 -2.06
C ALA A 36 -0.30 8.88 -1.43
N ALA A 37 -0.47 7.67 -1.98
CA ALA A 37 -1.38 6.67 -1.42
C ALA A 37 -0.98 6.30 0.01
N PRO A 38 -1.93 6.03 0.91
CA PRO A 38 -1.63 5.54 2.25
C PRO A 38 -0.80 4.26 2.23
N ALA A 39 0.34 4.27 2.93
CA ALA A 39 1.18 3.10 3.11
C ALA A 39 0.59 2.19 4.19
N CYS A 40 -0.29 1.26 3.80
CA CYS A 40 -0.99 0.35 4.69
C CYS A 40 -0.74 -1.12 4.28
N PRO A 41 -0.61 -2.06 5.23
CA PRO A 41 -0.22 -3.45 4.93
C PRO A 41 -1.21 -4.19 4.03
N TYR A 42 -2.51 -3.92 4.18
CA TYR A 42 -3.57 -4.61 3.44
C TYR A 42 -4.38 -3.66 2.54
N GLY A 43 -3.83 -2.47 2.28
CA GLY A 43 -4.56 -1.37 1.66
C GLY A 43 -5.31 -0.50 2.67
N TYR A 44 -6.10 0.42 2.12
CA TYR A 44 -6.85 1.45 2.85
C TYR A 44 -8.29 1.47 2.37
N TYR A 45 -9.23 1.96 3.17
CA TYR A 45 -10.63 2.07 2.76
C TYR A 45 -10.77 2.91 1.50
N ASP A 46 -11.68 2.54 0.61
CA ASP A 46 -11.97 3.22 -0.66
C ASP A 46 -12.67 4.58 -0.49
N TYR A 47 -12.90 5.00 0.75
CA TYR A 47 -13.54 6.25 1.13
C TYR A 47 -12.64 7.10 2.04
N ALA A 48 -12.83 8.42 2.01
CA ALA A 48 -12.14 9.35 2.92
C ALA A 48 -12.48 9.05 4.41
N PRO A 49 -11.49 9.10 5.33
CA PRO A 49 -10.14 9.66 5.16
C PRO A 49 -9.08 8.66 4.63
N TYR A 50 -9.47 7.54 4.02
CA TYR A 50 -8.58 6.51 3.48
C TYR A 50 -7.66 5.91 4.56
N SER A 51 -8.22 5.62 5.72
CA SER A 51 -7.50 4.94 6.81
C SER A 51 -7.18 3.49 6.43
N CYS A 52 -6.12 2.94 7.04
CA CYS A 52 -5.72 1.57 6.77
C CYS A 52 -6.84 0.57 7.09
N ALA A 53 -7.13 -0.29 6.12
CA ALA A 53 -8.14 -1.33 6.25
C ALA A 53 -7.52 -2.57 6.92
N PRO A 54 -8.26 -3.25 7.80
CA PRO A 54 -7.78 -4.49 8.41
C PRO A 54 -7.71 -5.61 7.36
N TYR A 55 -6.94 -6.66 7.68
CA TYR A 55 -6.93 -7.87 6.87
C TYR A 55 -8.33 -8.46 6.75
N GLY A 56 -8.71 -8.83 5.53
CA GLY A 56 -10.03 -9.41 5.21
C GLY A 56 -11.04 -8.43 4.61
N TYR A 57 -10.78 -7.11 4.64
CA TYR A 57 -11.68 -6.14 4.00
C TYR A 57 -11.72 -6.28 2.48
N TYR A 58 -10.56 -6.37 1.82
CA TYR A 58 -10.47 -6.54 0.37
C TYR A 58 -10.37 -8.01 -0.03
N GLY A 59 -11.09 -8.38 -1.10
CA GLY A 59 -10.96 -9.67 -1.77
C GLY A 59 -9.67 -9.81 -2.60
N PRO A 60 -9.32 -11.03 -3.03
CA PRO A 60 -8.11 -11.31 -3.82
C PRO A 60 -7.98 -10.49 -5.11
N GLU A 61 -9.10 -10.03 -5.69
CA GLU A 61 -9.16 -9.23 -6.91
C GLU A 61 -8.42 -7.90 -6.78
N TRP A 62 -8.32 -7.36 -5.55
CA TRP A 62 -7.62 -6.13 -5.24
C TRP A 62 -6.10 -6.30 -5.10
N PHE A 63 -5.58 -7.50 -5.29
CA PHE A 63 -4.17 -7.82 -5.11
C PHE A 63 -3.58 -8.46 -6.36
N VAL A 64 -2.44 -7.94 -6.81
CA VAL A 64 -1.63 -8.53 -7.88
C VAL A 64 -0.29 -8.95 -7.28
N GLY A 65 -0.03 -10.26 -7.27
CA GLY A 65 1.17 -10.80 -6.62
C GLY A 65 1.25 -10.50 -5.12
N GLY A 66 0.10 -10.34 -4.45
CA GLY A 66 0.01 -9.97 -3.03
C GLY A 66 0.14 -8.47 -2.75
N VAL A 67 0.31 -7.64 -3.79
CA VAL A 67 0.38 -6.18 -3.66
C VAL A 67 -0.97 -5.56 -3.92
N PHE A 68 -1.45 -4.72 -2.99
CA PHE A 68 -2.69 -3.97 -3.14
C PHE A 68 -2.59 -2.98 -4.30
N VAL A 69 -3.57 -3.03 -5.22
CA VAL A 69 -3.54 -2.21 -6.46
C VAL A 69 -4.05 -0.78 -6.29
N GLY A 70 -4.54 -0.44 -5.09
CA GLY A 70 -5.15 0.86 -4.78
C GLY A 70 -6.67 0.82 -4.79
N ALA A 71 -7.28 1.91 -4.33
CA ALA A 71 -8.71 2.16 -4.41
C ALA A 71 -8.96 3.68 -4.47
N GLY A 72 -10.12 4.10 -4.99
CA GLY A 72 -10.49 5.49 -5.05
C GLY A 72 -9.50 6.33 -5.89
N PRO A 73 -8.97 7.44 -5.37
CA PRO A 73 -8.12 8.36 -6.14
C PRO A 73 -6.80 7.77 -6.65
N TRP A 74 -6.26 6.75 -5.98
CA TRP A 74 -4.99 6.13 -6.37
C TRP A 74 -5.18 4.80 -7.10
N TYR A 75 -6.42 4.46 -7.48
CA TYR A 75 -6.66 3.30 -8.32
C TYR A 75 -6.25 3.60 -9.77
N HIS A 76 -5.33 2.81 -10.30
CA HIS A 76 -4.81 2.95 -11.66
C HIS A 76 -4.96 1.66 -12.51
N GLY A 77 -5.85 0.76 -12.10
CA GLY A 77 -6.14 -0.47 -12.84
C GLY A 77 -7.18 -0.31 -13.95
N PRO A 78 -7.71 -1.42 -14.48
CA PRO A 78 -8.68 -1.41 -15.57
C PRO A 78 -9.93 -0.59 -15.28
N ALA A 79 -10.47 0.09 -16.31
CA ALA A 79 -11.63 0.97 -16.15
C ALA A 79 -12.92 0.25 -15.68
N HIS A 80 -13.05 -1.04 -15.96
CA HIS A 80 -14.20 -1.88 -15.61
C HIS A 80 -13.86 -2.86 -14.48
N PHE A 81 -12.85 -2.54 -13.67
CA PHE A 81 -12.51 -3.35 -12.52
C PHE A 81 -13.66 -3.45 -11.53
N GLN A 82 -13.83 -4.65 -11.00
CA GLN A 82 -14.76 -4.98 -9.95
C GLN A 82 -14.05 -5.91 -8.98
N GLY A 83 -14.12 -5.60 -7.70
CA GLY A 83 -13.54 -6.43 -6.66
C GLY A 83 -14.45 -6.49 -5.45
N HIS A 84 -14.49 -7.66 -4.82
CA HIS A 84 -15.29 -7.82 -3.63
C HIS A 84 -14.65 -7.13 -2.43
N VAL A 85 -15.51 -6.65 -1.54
CA VAL A 85 -15.16 -6.25 -0.18
C VAL A 85 -16.00 -7.03 0.82
N ASP A 86 -15.52 -7.13 2.05
CA ASP A 86 -16.24 -7.69 3.18
C ASP A 86 -16.49 -6.58 4.21
N ASN A 87 -17.70 -6.03 4.16
CA ASN A 87 -18.13 -4.96 5.05
C ASN A 87 -18.19 -5.36 6.53
N ARG A 88 -18.00 -6.64 6.90
CA ARG A 88 -17.83 -7.01 8.32
C ARG A 88 -16.54 -6.42 8.90
N PHE A 89 -15.59 -6.06 8.05
CA PHE A 89 -14.34 -5.39 8.37
C PHE A 89 -14.38 -3.87 8.13
N ASP A 90 -15.56 -3.30 7.83
CA ASP A 90 -15.74 -1.87 7.61
C ASP A 90 -16.01 -1.14 8.94
N ALA A 91 -15.21 -0.11 9.22
CA ALA A 91 -15.39 0.74 10.40
C ALA A 91 -16.76 1.43 10.45
N ARG A 92 -17.29 1.84 9.29
CA ARG A 92 -18.63 2.45 9.15
C ARG A 92 -19.76 1.43 9.34
N ALA A 93 -19.49 0.15 9.10
CA ALA A 93 -20.42 -0.95 9.36
C ALA A 93 -20.33 -1.49 10.81
N GLY A 94 -19.50 -0.88 11.67
CA GLY A 94 -19.38 -1.26 13.08
C GLY A 94 -18.25 -2.24 13.39
N TYR A 95 -17.25 -2.39 12.50
CA TYR A 95 -16.04 -3.14 12.84
C TYR A 95 -15.25 -2.43 13.96
N HIS A 96 -14.97 -3.17 15.03
CA HIS A 96 -14.22 -2.70 16.20
C HIS A 96 -12.97 -3.55 16.51
N GLY A 97 -12.54 -4.38 15.55
CA GLY A 97 -11.34 -5.18 15.70
C GLY A 97 -10.05 -4.35 15.53
N PRO A 98 -8.89 -5.02 15.54
CA PRO A 98 -7.61 -4.34 15.39
C PRO A 98 -7.47 -3.74 13.98
N PHE A 99 -7.05 -2.48 13.93
CA PHE A 99 -6.66 -1.81 12.69
C PHE A 99 -5.14 -1.78 12.56
N PRO A 100 -4.60 -1.98 11.35
CA PRO A 100 -3.19 -1.75 11.09
C PRO A 100 -2.87 -0.26 11.11
N ASN A 101 -1.61 0.06 11.39
CA ASN A 101 -1.09 1.42 11.28
C ASN A 101 -0.42 1.64 9.91
N HIS A 102 -0.20 2.91 9.61
CA HIS A 102 0.62 3.29 8.47
C HIS A 102 2.06 2.78 8.66
N GLY A 103 2.63 2.18 7.63
CA GLY A 103 3.99 1.63 7.63
C GLY A 103 4.12 0.24 8.25
N ASP A 104 3.04 -0.35 8.76
CA ASP A 104 3.05 -1.74 9.22
C ASP A 104 3.32 -2.70 8.05
N HIS A 105 3.98 -3.82 8.36
CA HIS A 105 4.19 -4.89 7.40
C HIS A 105 3.02 -5.89 7.42
N PRO A 106 2.64 -6.46 6.26
CA PRO A 106 1.62 -7.49 6.22
C PRO A 106 2.03 -8.70 7.07
N ALA A 107 1.22 -9.06 8.06
CA ALA A 107 1.36 -10.34 8.75
C ALA A 107 0.97 -11.51 7.82
N PRO A 108 1.51 -12.72 8.07
CA PRO A 108 1.11 -13.92 7.33
C PRO A 108 -0.41 -14.08 7.32
N HIS A 109 -0.95 -14.36 6.14
CA HIS A 109 -2.38 -14.52 5.95
C HIS A 109 -2.90 -15.72 6.77
N PRO A 110 -3.86 -15.50 7.69
CA PRO A 110 -4.55 -16.58 8.37
C PRO A 110 -5.13 -17.58 7.35
N GLN A 111 -5.06 -18.87 7.65
CA GLN A 111 -5.71 -19.88 6.80
C GLN A 111 -7.23 -19.74 6.93
N GLY A 112 -7.85 -19.14 5.92
CA GLY A 112 -9.30 -18.94 5.84
C GLY A 112 -9.69 -18.36 4.49
N GLY A 113 -10.85 -18.76 3.98
CA GLY A 113 -11.39 -18.16 2.76
C GLY A 113 -11.82 -16.72 2.98
N PHE A 114 -11.66 -15.89 1.95
CA PHE A 114 -12.29 -14.57 1.90
C PHE A 114 -13.81 -14.74 1.71
N HIS A 115 -14.61 -13.86 2.33
CA HIS A 115 -16.07 -13.92 2.29
C HIS A 115 -16.62 -12.52 2.00
N GLY A 116 -16.53 -12.11 0.73
CA GLY A 116 -17.08 -10.84 0.28
C GLY A 116 -18.60 -10.77 0.40
N ASN A 117 -19.11 -9.59 0.69
CA ASN A 117 -20.55 -9.31 0.78
C ASN A 117 -20.99 -8.11 -0.06
N GLU A 118 -20.07 -7.41 -0.70
CA GLU A 118 -20.36 -6.30 -1.59
C GLU A 118 -19.32 -6.23 -2.72
N MET A 119 -19.75 -5.83 -3.91
CA MET A 119 -18.89 -5.61 -5.06
C MET A 119 -18.64 -4.11 -5.22
N ARG A 120 -17.38 -3.73 -5.46
CA ARG A 120 -17.00 -2.33 -5.68
C ARG A 120 -16.14 -2.13 -6.90
N ASP A 121 -16.30 -0.99 -7.56
CA ASP A 121 -15.41 -0.56 -8.62
C ASP A 121 -14.12 0.04 -8.06
N GLY A 122 -13.13 0.28 -8.92
CA GLY A 122 -11.85 0.85 -8.51
C GLY A 122 -11.96 2.25 -7.89
N ARG A 123 -13.09 2.95 -8.05
CA ARG A 123 -13.35 4.27 -7.45
C ARG A 123 -14.07 4.17 -6.09
N GLY A 124 -14.45 2.97 -5.66
CA GLY A 124 -15.15 2.69 -4.41
C GLY A 124 -16.69 2.75 -4.52
N ASN A 125 -17.23 2.83 -5.73
CA ASN A 125 -18.68 2.78 -5.93
C ASN A 125 -19.19 1.35 -5.83
N VAL A 126 -20.36 1.16 -5.24
CA VAL A 126 -21.06 -0.13 -5.23
C VAL A 126 -21.48 -0.50 -6.66
N VAL A 127 -21.23 -1.74 -7.03
CA VAL A 127 -21.63 -2.33 -8.31
C VAL A 127 -22.77 -3.32 -8.08
N HIS A 128 -23.86 -3.17 -8.84
CA HIS A 128 -25.05 -4.02 -8.79
C HIS A 128 -25.08 -5.03 -9.95
#